data_AF-A0A268K3L4-F1
#
_entry.id   AF-A0A268K3L4-F1
#
_cell.length_a   1.000
_cell.length_b   1.000
_cell.length_c   1.000
_cell.angle_alpha   90.00
_cell.angle_beta   90.00
_cell.angle_gamma   90.00
#
_symmetry.space_group_name_H-M   'P 1'
#
loop_
_entity.id
_entity.type
_entity.pdbx_description
1 polymer ?
#
loop_
_entity_poly.entity_id
_entity_poly.type
_entity_poly.pdbx_seq_one_letter_code
_entity_poly.pdbx_strand_id
1 'polypeptide(L)'
;MNEEFFSDYKNFIVAPVDEKLNGKESFDPKNYSSHYIMTLSIFNSRITNWKDASRFDVDIDKSIKTVLKEFNIKHHEKYHLQLLELDRFKNYFVLALSSKTKFETKEENDSISFIVDRMLTNPFYVGQGWFNLIGEKGRISRKLFCCSFMKYVIENQDHLKIDKKLGNVSEFIPKNDEIKLVKNL
;
A
#
# COMPACT_ATOMS: atom_id res chain seq x y z
N MET A 1 30.06 37.89 -22.31
CA MET A 1 28.84 37.31 -21.69
C MET A 1 28.08 38.49 -21.10
N ASN A 2 26.80 38.68 -21.44
CA ASN A 2 26.01 39.80 -20.91
C ASN A 2 25.65 39.51 -19.45
N GLU A 3 26.37 40.14 -18.52
CA GLU A 3 26.15 40.03 -17.08
C GLU A 3 24.75 40.55 -16.64
N GLU A 4 24.05 41.28 -17.52
CA GLU A 4 22.73 41.86 -17.23
C GLU A 4 21.54 40.94 -17.53
N PHE A 5 21.72 39.84 -18.26
CA PHE A 5 20.60 39.02 -18.77
C PHE A 5 19.75 38.39 -17.65
N PHE A 6 20.35 38.14 -16.47
CA PHE A 6 19.66 37.59 -15.30
C PHE A 6 19.56 38.61 -14.15
N SER A 7 19.71 39.92 -14.40
CA SER A 7 19.70 40.94 -13.34
C SER A 7 18.38 41.01 -12.56
N ASP A 8 17.29 40.59 -13.18
CA ASP A 8 15.93 40.56 -12.64
C ASP A 8 15.51 39.19 -12.09
N TYR A 9 16.40 38.19 -12.03
CA TYR A 9 16.07 36.81 -11.64
C TYR A 9 15.30 36.71 -10.31
N LYS A 10 15.57 37.64 -9.38
CA LYS A 10 14.89 37.72 -8.08
C LYS A 10 13.39 37.94 -8.19
N ASN A 11 12.91 38.58 -9.27
CA ASN A 11 11.48 38.79 -9.54
C ASN A 11 10.78 37.48 -9.96
N PHE A 12 11.54 36.46 -10.36
CA PHE A 12 11.04 35.14 -10.75
C PHE A 12 11.23 34.09 -9.66
N ILE A 13 11.86 34.45 -8.52
CA ILE A 13 11.96 33.56 -7.37
C ILE A 13 10.60 33.52 -6.68
N VAL A 14 9.84 32.47 -6.98
CA VAL A 14 8.70 32.09 -6.15
C VAL A 14 9.25 31.33 -4.95
N ALA A 15 9.24 31.98 -3.77
CA ALA A 15 9.60 31.30 -2.53
C ALA A 15 8.64 30.11 -2.33
N PRO A 16 9.16 28.90 -2.02
CA PRO A 16 8.30 27.78 -1.73
C PRO A 16 7.40 28.15 -0.55
N VAL A 17 6.09 28.16 -0.81
CA VAL A 17 5.11 28.29 0.25
C VAL A 17 5.26 27.05 1.11
N ASP A 18 5.58 27.24 2.39
CA ASP A 18 5.47 26.16 3.37
C ASP A 18 4.04 25.63 3.26
N GLU A 19 3.84 24.45 2.67
CA GLU A 19 2.60 23.65 2.74
C GLU A 19 2.43 23.16 4.20
N LYS A 20 2.39 24.10 5.13
CA LYS A 20 2.02 23.85 6.51
C LYS A 20 0.54 23.54 6.49
N LEU A 21 0.26 22.24 6.45
CA LEU A 21 -1.00 21.64 6.88
C LEU A 21 -2.22 22.28 6.18
N ASN A 22 -2.30 22.12 4.85
CA ASN A 22 -3.62 22.18 4.21
C ASN A 22 -4.54 21.28 5.03
N GLY A 23 -5.63 21.90 5.50
CA GLY A 23 -6.42 21.47 6.64
C GLY A 23 -6.66 19.97 6.65
N LYS A 24 -6.57 19.38 7.84
CA LYS A 24 -6.98 18.02 8.17
C LYS A 24 -8.43 17.79 7.74
N GLU A 25 -8.70 17.63 6.45
CA GLU A 25 -9.90 16.94 6.02
C GLU A 25 -9.78 15.54 6.62
N SER A 26 -10.63 15.25 7.58
CA SER A 26 -10.78 13.90 8.10
C SER A 26 -11.08 12.99 6.91
N PHE A 27 -10.35 11.88 6.80
CA PHE A 27 -10.58 10.91 5.74
C PHE A 27 -12.06 10.49 5.74
N ASP A 28 -12.75 10.75 4.62
CA ASP A 28 -14.07 10.23 4.31
C ASP A 28 -13.94 9.33 3.08
N PRO A 29 -14.19 8.01 3.18
CA PRO A 29 -14.16 7.11 2.03
C PRO A 29 -14.99 7.59 0.85
N LYS A 30 -16.09 8.31 1.09
CA LYS A 30 -16.99 8.82 0.02
C LYS A 30 -16.32 9.86 -0.88
N ASN A 31 -15.25 10.51 -0.42
CA ASN A 31 -14.48 11.47 -1.20
C ASN A 31 -13.51 10.79 -2.19
N TYR A 32 -13.49 9.46 -2.24
CA TYR A 32 -12.62 8.66 -3.10
C TYR A 32 -13.46 7.81 -4.05
N SER A 33 -12.96 7.63 -5.27
CA SER A 33 -13.69 6.94 -6.34
C SER A 33 -13.41 5.44 -6.39
N SER A 34 -12.32 4.98 -5.77
CA SER A 34 -11.93 3.57 -5.71
C SER A 34 -11.12 3.27 -4.45
N HIS A 35 -11.22 2.03 -4.01
CA HIS A 35 -10.52 1.51 -2.84
C HIS A 35 -9.87 0.16 -3.18
N TYR A 36 -8.71 -0.09 -2.60
CA TYR A 36 -7.92 -1.30 -2.81
C TYR A 36 -7.36 -1.77 -1.47
N ILE A 37 -7.38 -3.07 -1.23
CA ILE A 37 -6.67 -3.70 -0.13
C ILE A 37 -5.35 -4.22 -0.69
N MET A 38 -4.24 -3.73 -0.15
CA MET A 38 -2.89 -4.08 -0.57
C MET A 38 -2.19 -4.85 0.55
N THR A 39 -1.53 -5.95 0.20
CA THR A 39 -0.64 -6.68 1.11
C THR A 39 0.80 -6.45 0.68
N LEU A 40 1.60 -5.85 1.55
CA LEU A 40 3.00 -5.55 1.30
C LEU A 40 3.88 -6.46 2.16
N SER A 41 4.77 -7.23 1.52
CA SER A 41 5.77 -8.07 2.18
C SER A 41 7.17 -7.70 1.72
N ILE A 42 8.19 -8.00 2.53
CA ILE A 42 9.58 -7.66 2.18
C ILE A 42 10.08 -8.53 1.02
N PHE A 43 10.52 -7.90 -0.07
CA PHE A 43 11.13 -8.60 -1.19
C PHE A 43 12.49 -9.19 -0.80
N ASN A 44 12.72 -10.47 -1.12
CA ASN A 44 13.95 -11.18 -0.75
C ASN A 44 14.32 -10.99 0.73
N SER A 45 13.35 -11.17 1.63
CA SER A 45 13.50 -10.83 3.05
C SER A 45 14.62 -11.58 3.76
N ARG A 46 15.30 -10.88 4.68
CA ARG A 46 16.27 -11.43 5.66
C ARG A 46 15.62 -11.79 7.00
N ILE A 47 14.33 -11.46 7.17
CA ILE A 47 13.56 -11.74 8.39
C ILE A 47 12.30 -12.55 8.05
N THR A 48 11.87 -13.41 8.97
CA THR A 48 10.63 -14.18 8.81
C THR A 48 9.43 -13.49 9.45
N ASN A 49 9.66 -12.51 10.32
CA ASN A 49 8.64 -11.82 11.09
C ASN A 49 9.13 -10.42 11.53
N TRP A 50 8.23 -9.51 11.89
CA TRP A 50 8.57 -8.14 12.29
C TRP A 50 9.26 -8.03 13.65
N LYS A 51 9.04 -8.95 14.60
CA LYS A 51 9.76 -8.91 15.91
C LYS A 51 11.28 -8.95 15.73
N ASP A 52 11.76 -9.60 14.67
CA ASP A 52 13.19 -9.72 14.36
C ASP A 52 13.77 -8.47 13.67
N ALA A 53 12.96 -7.49 13.27
CA ALA A 53 13.41 -6.26 12.63
C ALA A 53 14.25 -5.35 13.57
N SER A 54 14.01 -5.45 14.88
CA SER A 54 14.80 -4.75 15.91
C SER A 54 16.29 -5.10 15.87
N ARG A 55 16.65 -6.30 15.37
CA ARG A 55 18.05 -6.73 15.19
C ARG A 55 18.79 -5.95 14.09
N PHE A 56 18.04 -5.21 13.28
CA PHE A 56 18.53 -4.34 12.21
C PHE A 56 18.29 -2.86 12.52
N ASP A 57 18.01 -2.54 13.79
CA ASP A 57 17.69 -1.19 14.27
C ASP A 57 16.48 -0.54 13.59
N VAL A 58 15.53 -1.37 13.12
CA VAL A 58 14.30 -0.90 12.46
C VAL A 58 13.11 -1.02 13.40
N ASP A 59 12.48 0.11 13.73
CA ASP A 59 11.19 0.16 14.41
C ASP A 59 10.06 0.16 13.36
N ILE A 60 9.48 -1.01 13.11
CA ILE A 60 8.48 -1.23 12.06
C ILE A 60 7.23 -0.38 12.30
N ASP A 61 6.69 -0.36 13.52
CA ASP A 61 5.44 0.33 13.84
C ASP A 61 5.62 1.85 13.70
N LYS A 62 6.67 2.40 14.30
CA LYS A 62 6.98 3.83 14.18
C LYS A 62 7.27 4.23 12.74
N SER A 63 8.02 3.41 12.01
CA SER A 63 8.38 3.67 10.63
C SER A 63 7.16 3.71 9.72
N ILE A 64 6.28 2.69 9.77
CA ILE A 64 5.08 2.64 8.94
C ILE A 64 4.18 3.84 9.27
N LYS A 65 3.91 4.11 10.54
CA LYS A 65 3.06 5.25 10.95
C LYS A 65 3.60 6.59 10.44
N THR A 66 4.91 6.79 10.50
CA THR A 66 5.56 8.02 10.02
C THR A 66 5.42 8.15 8.51
N VAL A 67 5.78 7.10 7.76
CA VAL A 67 5.69 7.09 6.29
C VAL A 67 4.26 7.30 5.81
N LEU A 68 3.27 6.62 6.41
CA LEU A 68 1.87 6.79 6.02
C LEU A 68 1.34 8.19 6.32
N LYS A 69 1.74 8.77 7.47
CA LYS A 69 1.37 10.14 7.83
C LYS A 69 1.93 11.14 6.81
N GLU A 70 3.21 11.04 6.49
CA GLU A 70 3.86 11.92 5.51
C GLU A 70 3.30 11.74 4.10
N PHE A 71 3.07 10.49 3.69
CA PHE A 71 2.45 10.15 2.41
C PHE A 71 1.07 10.81 2.30
N ASN A 72 0.22 10.66 3.33
CA ASN A 72 -1.13 11.20 3.32
C ASN A 72 -1.15 12.72 3.32
N ILE A 73 -0.18 13.40 3.96
CA ILE A 73 -0.05 14.86 3.87
C ILE A 73 0.33 15.26 2.45
N LYS A 74 1.39 14.64 1.91
CA LYS A 74 1.94 14.99 0.59
C LYS A 74 1.00 14.65 -0.58
N HIS A 75 0.16 13.64 -0.42
CA HIS A 75 -0.68 13.11 -1.49
C HIS A 75 -2.18 13.20 -1.21
N HIS A 76 -2.61 14.00 -0.22
CA HIS A 76 -4.01 14.14 0.22
C HIS A 76 -4.99 14.41 -0.93
N GLU A 77 -4.57 15.14 -1.96
CA GLU A 77 -5.41 15.46 -3.12
C GLU A 77 -5.68 14.27 -4.05
N LYS A 78 -4.87 13.21 -3.97
CA LYS A 78 -4.94 12.07 -4.91
C LYS A 78 -5.21 10.75 -4.22
N TYR A 79 -4.50 10.50 -3.12
CA TYR A 79 -4.45 9.20 -2.48
C TYR A 79 -4.59 9.31 -0.97
N HIS A 80 -5.10 8.24 -0.36
CA HIS A 80 -5.06 8.03 1.07
C HIS A 80 -4.66 6.59 1.37
N LEU A 81 -3.74 6.41 2.31
CA LEU A 81 -3.31 5.11 2.82
C LEU A 81 -3.67 4.96 4.28
N GLN A 82 -4.27 3.82 4.62
CA GLN A 82 -4.58 3.44 5.99
C GLN A 82 -4.00 2.06 6.30
N LEU A 83 -3.32 1.94 7.44
CA LEU A 83 -2.86 0.64 7.94
C LEU A 83 -4.04 -0.14 8.49
N LEU A 84 -4.27 -1.34 7.96
CA LEU A 84 -5.33 -2.25 8.40
C LEU A 84 -4.81 -3.35 9.31
N GLU A 85 -3.66 -3.92 8.97
CA GLU A 85 -3.08 -5.04 9.73
C GLU A 85 -1.57 -4.89 9.85
N LEU A 86 -1.07 -5.06 11.07
CA LEU A 86 0.35 -5.21 11.38
C LEU A 86 0.51 -6.21 12.54
N ASP A 87 0.95 -7.42 12.23
CA ASP A 87 1.20 -8.47 13.21
C ASP A 87 2.70 -8.73 13.36
N ARG A 88 3.21 -8.62 14.59
CA ARG A 88 4.63 -8.83 14.91
C ARG A 88 5.19 -10.20 14.50
N PHE A 89 4.33 -11.21 14.31
CA PHE A 89 4.73 -12.57 13.94
C PHE A 89 4.72 -12.81 12.42
N LYS A 90 4.29 -11.81 11.64
CA LYS A 90 4.27 -11.85 10.17
C LYS A 90 5.36 -10.93 9.63
N ASN A 91 5.73 -11.10 8.35
CA ASN A 91 6.66 -10.23 7.62
C ASN A 91 5.98 -9.47 6.48
N TYR A 92 4.67 -9.27 6.64
CA TYR A 92 3.86 -8.43 5.77
C TYR A 92 2.94 -7.54 6.60
N PHE A 93 2.41 -6.50 5.98
CA PHE A 93 1.37 -5.66 6.53
C PHE A 93 0.32 -5.36 5.45
N VAL A 94 -0.88 -5.00 5.88
CA VAL A 94 -2.01 -4.75 4.99
C VAL A 94 -2.39 -3.28 5.04
N LEU A 95 -2.52 -2.65 3.87
CA LEU A 95 -2.95 -1.28 3.70
C LEU A 95 -4.28 -1.21 2.94
N ALA A 96 -5.13 -0.26 3.29
CA ALA A 96 -6.14 0.26 2.37
C ALA A 96 -5.54 1.43 1.59
N LEU A 97 -5.65 1.39 0.27
CA LEU A 97 -5.42 2.51 -0.64
C LEU A 97 -6.75 3.02 -1.14
N SER A 98 -7.02 4.30 -0.93
CA SER A 98 -8.14 5.01 -1.53
C SER A 98 -7.61 6.00 -2.56
N SER A 99 -8.22 6.03 -3.75
CA SER A 99 -7.82 6.92 -4.85
C SER A 99 -8.98 7.83 -5.26
N LYS A 100 -8.70 9.13 -5.43
CA LYS A 100 -9.71 10.09 -5.88
C LYS A 100 -10.14 9.83 -7.33
N THR A 101 -9.27 9.21 -8.14
CA THR A 101 -9.56 8.78 -9.51
C THR A 101 -9.67 7.26 -9.58
N LYS A 102 -10.58 6.75 -10.42
CA LYS A 102 -10.62 5.31 -10.72
C LYS A 102 -9.45 4.96 -11.63
N PHE A 103 -8.74 3.89 -11.28
CA PHE A 103 -7.80 3.27 -12.22
C PHE A 103 -8.58 2.47 -13.25
N GLU A 104 -8.12 2.51 -14.50
CA GLU A 104 -8.68 1.65 -15.54
C GLU A 104 -8.32 0.19 -15.25
N THR A 105 -9.24 -0.74 -15.51
CA THR A 105 -9.08 -2.16 -15.13
C THR A 105 -7.80 -2.81 -15.69
N LYS A 106 -7.30 -2.32 -16.82
CA LYS A 106 -6.06 -2.83 -17.44
C LYS A 106 -4.79 -2.19 -16.87
N GLU A 107 -4.92 -1.09 -16.14
CA GLU A 107 -3.81 -0.28 -15.63
C GLU A 107 -3.70 -0.28 -14.09
N GLU A 108 -4.60 -1.00 -13.39
CA GLU A 108 -4.59 -1.05 -11.92
C GLU A 108 -3.25 -1.59 -11.38
N ASN A 109 -2.70 -2.63 -12.04
CA ASN A 109 -1.41 -3.20 -11.68
C ASN A 109 -0.28 -2.18 -11.80
N ASP A 110 -0.22 -1.44 -12.90
CA ASP A 110 0.84 -0.48 -13.16
C ASP A 110 0.72 0.73 -12.23
N SER A 111 -0.51 1.20 -11.99
CA SER A 111 -0.80 2.30 -11.08
C SER A 111 -0.41 1.96 -9.63
N ILE A 112 -0.78 0.77 -9.15
CA ILE A 112 -0.44 0.33 -7.79
C ILE A 112 1.05 0.04 -7.66
N SER A 113 1.66 -0.59 -8.68
CA SER A 113 3.11 -0.82 -8.70
C SER A 113 3.87 0.51 -8.65
N PHE A 114 3.42 1.52 -9.39
CA PHE A 114 4.00 2.87 -9.32
C PHE A 114 3.91 3.47 -7.91
N ILE A 115 2.75 3.37 -7.24
CA ILE A 115 2.58 3.87 -5.88
C ILE A 115 3.54 3.16 -4.92
N VAL A 116 3.63 1.84 -4.98
CA VAL A 116 4.50 1.06 -4.08
C VAL A 116 5.99 1.32 -4.37
N ASP A 117 6.40 1.19 -5.63
CA ASP A 117 7.81 1.20 -6.01
C ASP A 117 8.39 2.63 -6.08
N ARG A 118 7.57 3.65 -6.41
CA ARG A 118 8.05 5.03 -6.57
C ARG A 118 7.68 5.94 -5.43
N MET A 119 6.51 5.75 -4.81
CA MET A 119 6.02 6.68 -3.79
C MET A 119 6.28 6.18 -2.38
N LEU A 120 6.16 4.88 -2.11
CA LEU A 120 6.35 4.31 -0.77
C LEU A 120 7.78 3.83 -0.50
N THR A 121 8.42 3.21 -1.48
CA THR A 121 9.73 2.58 -1.30
C THR A 121 10.81 3.55 -0.80
N ASN A 122 10.87 4.77 -1.35
CA ASN A 122 11.86 5.77 -0.95
C ASN A 122 11.70 6.24 0.51
N PRO A 123 10.51 6.67 0.97
CA PRO A 123 10.28 6.97 2.39
C PRO A 123 10.70 5.86 3.35
N PHE A 124 10.43 4.59 3.01
CA PHE A 124 10.86 3.46 3.84
C PHE A 124 12.37 3.24 3.82
N TYR A 125 13.04 3.47 2.67
CA TYR A 125 14.49 3.41 2.59
C TYR A 125 15.18 4.49 3.43
N VAL A 126 14.73 5.74 3.30
CA VAL A 126 15.38 6.91 3.93
C VAL A 126 15.04 7.02 5.42
N GLY A 127 13.82 6.63 5.82
CA GLY A 127 13.35 6.86 7.19
C GLY A 127 14.06 6.04 8.26
N GLN A 128 14.10 4.70 8.10
CA GLN A 128 14.53 3.76 9.16
C GLN A 128 15.40 2.62 8.63
N GLY A 129 16.10 2.78 7.50
CA GLY A 129 17.09 1.81 7.05
C GLY A 129 16.51 0.45 6.61
N TRP A 130 15.30 0.42 6.06
CA TRP A 130 14.63 -0.82 5.65
C TRP A 130 15.41 -1.63 4.60
N PHE A 131 16.42 -1.04 3.94
CA PHE A 131 17.38 -1.76 3.09
C PHE A 131 18.15 -2.86 3.82
N ASN A 132 18.21 -2.82 5.15
CA ASN A 132 18.82 -3.87 5.97
C ASN A 132 17.96 -5.13 6.05
N LEU A 133 16.65 -5.02 5.82
CA LEU A 133 15.69 -6.11 5.88
C LEU A 133 15.62 -6.93 4.57
N ILE A 134 16.13 -6.39 3.48
CA ILE A 134 16.20 -7.06 2.17
C ILE A 134 17.57 -7.72 1.96
N GLY A 135 17.56 -8.87 1.31
CA GLY A 135 18.76 -9.57 0.88
C GLY A 135 19.37 -8.98 -0.40
N GLU A 136 20.44 -9.62 -0.88
CA GLU A 136 21.25 -9.09 -1.97
C GLU A 136 20.46 -8.84 -3.26
N LYS A 137 19.52 -9.74 -3.61
CA LYS A 137 18.68 -9.56 -4.79
C LYS A 137 17.81 -8.32 -4.70
N GLY A 138 17.30 -7.99 -3.51
CA GLY A 138 16.49 -6.80 -3.27
C GLY A 138 17.31 -5.51 -3.40
N ARG A 139 18.55 -5.52 -2.93
CA ARG A 139 19.46 -4.36 -3.03
C ARG A 139 19.81 -4.04 -4.48
N ILE A 140 20.17 -5.07 -5.26
CA ILE A 140 20.51 -4.93 -6.67
C ILE A 140 19.31 -4.42 -7.47
N SER A 141 18.12 -4.97 -7.22
CA SER A 141 16.88 -4.56 -7.91
C SER A 141 16.27 -3.27 -7.38
N ARG A 142 16.80 -2.70 -6.29
CA ARG A 142 16.23 -1.55 -5.55
C ARG A 142 14.75 -1.74 -5.23
N LYS A 143 14.35 -2.98 -4.96
CA LYS A 143 12.97 -3.37 -4.66
C LYS A 143 12.86 -3.72 -3.18
N LEU A 144 11.99 -2.99 -2.48
CA LEU A 144 11.76 -3.21 -1.05
C LEU A 144 10.58 -4.15 -0.80
N PHE A 145 9.50 -3.98 -1.55
CA PHE A 145 8.25 -4.71 -1.32
C PHE A 145 7.87 -5.64 -2.48
N CYS A 146 7.31 -6.79 -2.13
CA CYS A 146 6.32 -7.47 -2.95
C CYS A 146 4.95 -6.88 -2.60
N CYS A 147 4.12 -6.63 -3.61
CA CYS A 147 2.75 -6.16 -3.41
C CYS A 147 1.79 -7.11 -4.13
N SER A 148 0.74 -7.52 -3.42
CA SER A 148 -0.50 -8.04 -4.02
C SER A 148 -1.64 -7.13 -3.61
N PHE A 149 -2.69 -7.05 -4.42
CA PHE A 149 -3.85 -6.23 -4.09
C PHE A 149 -5.14 -6.83 -4.60
N MET A 150 -6.24 -6.38 -4.00
CA MET A 150 -7.60 -6.67 -4.44
C MET A 150 -8.42 -5.38 -4.37
N LYS A 151 -9.24 -5.14 -5.40
CA LYS A 151 -10.17 -4.01 -5.40
C LYS A 151 -11.26 -4.23 -4.36
N TYR A 152 -11.50 -3.21 -3.54
CA TYR A 152 -12.56 -3.21 -2.55
C TYR A 152 -13.77 -2.45 -3.10
N VAL A 153 -14.89 -3.14 -3.20
CA VAL A 153 -16.16 -2.57 -3.64
C VAL A 153 -17.03 -2.38 -2.41
N ILE A 154 -17.37 -1.13 -2.12
CA ILE A 154 -18.39 -0.81 -1.12
C ILE A 154 -19.74 -1.09 -1.80
N GLU A 155 -20.25 -2.30 -1.65
CA GLU A 155 -21.63 -2.57 -2.03
C GLU A 155 -22.54 -1.70 -1.16
N ASN A 156 -23.41 -0.91 -1.79
CA ASN A 156 -24.47 -0.20 -1.07
C ASN A 156 -25.27 -1.25 -0.28
N GLN A 157 -25.36 -1.06 1.03
CA GLN A 157 -26.14 -1.91 1.95
C GLN A 157 -27.67 -1.84 1.71
N ASP A 158 -28.12 -1.42 0.52
CA ASP A 158 -29.53 -1.38 0.16
C ASP A 158 -30.07 -2.74 -0.29
N HIS A 159 -29.21 -3.75 -0.48
CA HIS A 159 -29.63 -5.10 -0.90
C HIS A 159 -29.77 -6.12 0.24
N LEU A 160 -29.47 -5.79 1.49
CA LEU A 160 -29.60 -6.72 2.64
C LEU A 160 -31.04 -6.90 3.16
N LYS A 161 -32.07 -6.70 2.32
CA LYS A 161 -33.49 -6.97 2.66
C LYS A 161 -34.15 -8.10 1.86
N ILE A 162 -33.43 -8.78 0.97
CA ILE A 162 -33.93 -9.94 0.21
C ILE A 162 -32.73 -10.90 0.13
N ASP A 163 -32.52 -11.89 0.99
CA ASP A 163 -33.38 -13.05 1.25
C ASP A 163 -33.18 -13.57 2.69
N LYS A 164 -34.15 -13.30 3.56
CA LYS A 164 -34.48 -14.22 4.66
C LYS A 164 -35.23 -15.41 4.05
N LYS A 165 -34.51 -16.37 3.50
CA LYS A 165 -35.01 -17.74 3.34
C LYS A 165 -33.92 -18.71 3.78
N LEU A 166 -33.94 -19.01 5.09
CA LEU A 166 -33.35 -20.22 5.64
C LEU A 166 -33.90 -21.40 4.84
N GLY A 167 -33.07 -22.00 3.98
CA GLY A 167 -33.27 -23.33 3.43
C GLY A 167 -32.34 -24.27 4.18
N ASN A 168 -32.91 -25.23 4.89
CA ASN A 168 -32.23 -26.25 5.67
C ASN A 168 -31.03 -26.86 4.95
N VAL A 169 -29.84 -26.77 5.55
CA VAL A 169 -28.69 -27.60 5.16
C VAL A 169 -28.82 -28.93 5.88
N SER A 170 -29.56 -29.85 5.27
CA SER A 170 -29.52 -31.26 5.60
C SER A 170 -29.76 -32.08 4.33
N GLU A 171 -28.77 -32.13 3.44
CA GLU A 171 -28.52 -33.24 2.52
C GLU A 171 -27.28 -32.93 1.68
N PHE A 172 -26.64 -33.98 1.16
CA PHE A 172 -25.35 -34.04 0.46
C PHE A 172 -24.11 -34.29 1.32
N ILE A 173 -24.09 -35.45 1.97
CA ILE A 173 -22.87 -36.25 2.11
C ILE A 173 -22.84 -37.25 0.93
N PRO A 174 -21.88 -37.17 -0.01
CA PRO A 174 -21.54 -38.31 -0.85
C PRO A 174 -20.48 -39.17 -0.13
N LYS A 175 -20.81 -40.45 0.05
CA LYS A 175 -19.90 -41.51 0.51
C LYS A 175 -18.85 -41.82 -0.57
N ASN A 176 -17.65 -42.15 -0.11
CA ASN A 176 -16.54 -42.88 -0.75
C ASN A 176 -16.60 -43.14 -2.26
N ASP A 177 -15.58 -42.69 -2.99
CA ASP A 177 -14.83 -43.55 -3.92
C ASP A 177 -13.43 -42.95 -4.21
N GLU A 178 -12.50 -43.84 -4.54
CA GLU A 178 -11.04 -43.81 -4.47
C GLU A 178 -10.30 -42.58 -5.05
N ILE A 179 -9.31 -42.07 -4.29
CA ILE A 179 -8.35 -41.06 -4.74
C ILE A 179 -7.25 -41.75 -5.57
N LYS A 180 -7.20 -41.49 -6.88
CA LYS A 180 -6.03 -41.78 -7.72
C LYS A 180 -5.23 -40.50 -7.98
N LEU A 181 -3.98 -40.50 -7.51
CA LEU A 181 -2.94 -39.51 -7.81
C LEU A 181 -2.49 -39.65 -9.26
N VAL A 182 -2.54 -38.56 -10.03
CA VAL A 182 -1.84 -38.46 -11.33
C VAL A 182 -0.75 -37.38 -11.20
N LYS A 183 0.51 -37.82 -11.28
CA LYS A 183 1.67 -36.97 -11.56
C LYS A 183 1.69 -36.67 -13.06
N ASN A 184 1.78 -35.40 -13.44
CA ASN A 184 2.19 -35.03 -14.80
C ASN A 184 3.69 -34.71 -14.79
N LEU A 185 4.39 -35.34 -15.74
CA LEU A 185 5.79 -35.13 -16.09
C LEU A 185 6.01 -33.77 -16.75
#